data_AF-A0A8H7ZTT2-F1
#
_entry.id   AF-A0A8H7ZTT2-F1
#
_cell.length_a   1.000
_cell.length_b   1.000
_cell.length_c   1.000
_cell.angle_alpha   90.00
_cell.angle_beta   90.00
_cell.angle_gamma   90.00
#
_symmetry.space_group_name_H-M   'P 1'
#
loop_
_entity.id
_entity.type
_entity.pdbx_description
1 polymer ?
#
loop_
_entity_poly.entity_id
_entity_poly.type
_entity_poly.pdbx_seq_one_letter_code
_entity_poly.pdbx_strand_id
1 'polypeptide(L)'
;MATKHAATKVDWQKLLTVVSSINSTTAAQLSAFKKRHDELRRTTKALEDSIPEIDFEYYRRVLKNQDVVKRAESALADFKPVKMALDDQLAVISKFEKKAIEKAEETAKQVEAEVNDLKQTIKNIETARPVDQLTYFIMEHHSNLDLFSTTIYPAVSHAPQVISADE
;
A
#
# COMPACT_ATOMS: atom_id res chain seq x y z
N MET A 1 -25.94 -11.74 -1.87
CA MET A 1 -26.00 -10.34 -2.34
C MET A 1 -24.66 -9.69 -1.98
N ALA A 2 -23.63 -9.84 -2.81
CA ALA A 2 -22.39 -9.11 -2.62
C ALA A 2 -22.69 -7.64 -2.87
N THR A 3 -22.60 -6.83 -1.82
CA THR A 3 -22.67 -5.37 -1.94
C THR A 3 -21.61 -4.96 -2.95
N LYS A 4 -22.05 -4.58 -4.14
CA LYS A 4 -21.22 -3.83 -5.08
C LYS A 4 -20.89 -2.54 -4.36
N HIS A 5 -19.79 -2.51 -3.62
CA HIS A 5 -19.18 -1.27 -3.19
C HIS A 5 -18.80 -0.58 -4.50
N ALA A 6 -19.73 0.25 -5.01
CA ALA A 6 -19.46 1.17 -6.08
C ALA A 6 -18.20 1.91 -5.65
N ALA A 7 -17.12 1.67 -6.39
CA ALA A 7 -15.82 2.25 -6.16
C ALA A 7 -16.02 3.75 -5.88
N THR A 8 -15.86 4.13 -4.62
CA THR A 8 -15.46 5.48 -4.27
C THR A 8 -14.31 5.79 -5.23
N LYS A 9 -14.43 6.85 -6.03
CA LYS A 9 -13.43 7.28 -7.02
C LYS A 9 -12.03 6.99 -6.47
N VAL A 10 -11.37 5.96 -6.98
CA VAL A 10 -10.05 5.58 -6.49
C VAL A 10 -9.13 6.77 -6.75
N ASP A 11 -8.63 7.38 -5.68
CA ASP A 11 -7.71 8.51 -5.77
C ASP A 11 -6.31 8.00 -6.11
N TRP A 12 -6.09 7.82 -7.40
CA TRP A 12 -4.82 7.33 -7.94
C TRP A 12 -3.63 8.21 -7.58
N GLN A 13 -3.83 9.51 -7.35
CA GLN A 13 -2.75 10.43 -7.00
C GLN A 13 -2.30 10.20 -5.56
N LYS A 14 -3.25 10.07 -4.62
CA LYS A 14 -2.92 9.70 -3.23
C LYS A 14 -2.26 8.33 -3.14
N LEU A 15 -2.81 7.33 -3.83
CA LEU A 15 -2.23 5.99 -3.84
C LEU A 15 -0.81 5.97 -4.39
N LEU A 16 -0.56 6.65 -5.51
CA LEU A 16 0.78 6.71 -6.10
C LEU A 16 1.77 7.40 -5.17
N THR A 17 1.36 8.48 -4.48
CA THR A 17 2.22 9.21 -3.54
C THR A 17 2.61 8.33 -2.35
N VAL A 18 1.63 7.67 -1.72
CA VAL A 18 1.87 6.80 -0.55
C VAL A 18 2.71 5.58 -0.92
N VAL A 19 2.45 4.95 -2.06
CA VAL A 19 3.23 3.77 -2.47
C VAL A 19 4.66 4.16 -2.88
N SER A 20 4.83 5.32 -3.53
CA SER A 20 6.17 5.79 -3.95
C SER A 20 7.07 6.14 -2.77
N SER A 21 6.49 6.60 -1.65
CA SER A 21 7.28 6.88 -0.43
C SER A 21 7.74 5.62 0.30
N ILE A 22 7.15 4.46 0.01
CA ILE A 22 7.46 3.19 0.69
C ILE A 22 8.32 2.30 -0.21
N ASN A 23 7.97 2.16 -1.51
CA ASN A 23 8.65 1.27 -2.45
C ASN A 23 8.50 1.72 -3.92
N SER A 24 9.63 2.01 -4.58
CA SER A 24 9.67 2.45 -5.98
C SER A 24 9.24 1.36 -6.98
N THR A 25 9.57 0.09 -6.71
CA THR A 25 9.19 -1.06 -7.56
C THR A 25 7.68 -1.26 -7.56
N THR A 26 7.04 -1.13 -6.40
CA THR A 26 5.58 -1.25 -6.27
C THR A 26 4.86 -0.09 -6.95
N ALA A 27 5.43 1.12 -6.92
CA ALA A 27 4.89 2.27 -7.66
C ALA A 27 4.87 2.04 -9.18
N ALA A 28 5.92 1.43 -9.73
CA ALA A 28 5.97 1.06 -11.14
C ALA A 28 4.89 0.02 -11.49
N GLN A 29 4.70 -1.02 -10.67
CA GLN A 29 3.65 -2.02 -10.85
C GLN A 29 2.24 -1.41 -10.81
N LEU A 30 2.00 -0.47 -9.88
CA LEU A 30 0.73 0.24 -9.77
C LEU A 30 0.45 1.11 -11.00
N SER A 31 1.47 1.79 -11.53
CA SER A 31 1.33 2.59 -12.76
C SER A 31 0.97 1.72 -13.98
N ALA A 32 1.58 0.53 -14.09
CA ALA A 32 1.28 -0.43 -15.14
C ALA A 32 -0.14 -0.99 -14.99
N PHE A 33 -0.59 -1.27 -13.77
CA PHE A 33 -1.96 -1.69 -13.49
C PHE A 33 -2.98 -0.62 -13.92
N LYS A 34 -2.74 0.64 -13.54
CA LYS A 34 -3.58 1.77 -13.96
C LYS A 34 -3.68 1.88 -15.48
N LYS A 35 -2.54 1.81 -16.18
CA LYS A 35 -2.51 1.86 -17.65
C LYS A 35 -3.36 0.75 -18.26
N ARG A 36 -3.27 -0.47 -17.76
CA ARG A 36 -4.07 -1.62 -18.23
C ARG A 36 -5.56 -1.42 -17.97
N HIS A 37 -5.92 -0.90 -16.79
CA HIS A 37 -7.31 -0.59 -16.46
C HIS A 37 -7.91 0.46 -17.40
N ASP A 38 -7.19 1.55 -17.64
CA ASP A 38 -7.67 2.65 -18.49
C ASP A 38 -7.78 2.21 -19.96
N GLU A 39 -6.84 1.39 -20.45
CA GLU A 39 -6.90 0.77 -21.77
C GLU A 39 -8.14 -0.14 -21.91
N LEU A 40 -8.34 -1.07 -20.97
CA LEU A 40 -9.51 -1.97 -20.98
C LEU A 40 -10.82 -1.18 -20.96
N ARG A 41 -10.89 -0.12 -20.15
CA ARG A 41 -12.08 0.73 -20.09
C ARG A 41 -12.34 1.43 -21.42
N ARG A 42 -11.28 1.91 -22.09
CA ARG A 42 -11.38 2.53 -23.41
C ARG A 42 -11.82 1.51 -24.47
N THR A 43 -11.21 0.32 -24.50
CA THR A 43 -11.55 -0.72 -25.49
C THR A 43 -12.97 -1.25 -25.29
N THR A 44 -13.40 -1.45 -24.04
CA THR A 44 -14.77 -1.89 -23.75
C THR A 44 -15.78 -0.85 -24.21
N LYS A 45 -15.55 0.43 -23.91
CA LYS A 45 -16.43 1.51 -24.39
C LYS A 45 -16.45 1.60 -25.92
N ALA A 46 -15.29 1.53 -26.56
CA ALA A 46 -15.21 1.55 -28.02
C ALA A 46 -15.94 0.35 -28.65
N LEU A 47 -15.88 -0.82 -28.01
CA LEU A 47 -16.61 -2.00 -28.45
C LEU A 47 -18.12 -1.82 -28.27
N GLU A 48 -18.57 -1.32 -27.13
CA GLU A 48 -19.98 -0.98 -26.86
C GLU A 48 -20.54 0.01 -27.90
N ASP A 49 -19.78 1.08 -28.20
CA ASP A 49 -20.16 2.09 -29.19
C ASP A 49 -20.15 1.53 -30.63
N SER A 50 -19.39 0.46 -30.89
CA SER A 50 -19.29 -0.17 -32.22
C SER A 50 -20.39 -1.17 -32.55
N ILE A 51 -21.24 -1.54 -31.57
CA ILE A 51 -22.32 -2.50 -31.80
C ILE A 51 -23.36 -1.87 -32.72
N PRO A 52 -23.53 -2.37 -33.96
CA PRO A 52 -24.51 -1.79 -34.88
C PRO A 52 -25.92 -2.14 -34.43
N GLU A 53 -26.80 -1.14 -34.42
CA GLU A 53 -28.23 -1.37 -34.26
C GLU A 53 -28.82 -1.88 -35.60
N ILE A 54 -29.29 -3.12 -35.60
CA ILE A 54 -29.86 -3.74 -36.81
C ILE A 54 -31.34 -3.41 -36.88
N ASP A 55 -31.74 -2.57 -37.84
CA ASP A 55 -33.15 -2.26 -38.11
C ASP A 55 -33.80 -3.37 -38.97
N PHE A 56 -34.43 -4.33 -38.30
CA PHE A 56 -35.16 -5.41 -38.97
C PHE A 56 -36.43 -4.95 -39.69
N GLU A 57 -36.99 -3.78 -39.37
CA GLU A 57 -38.19 -3.26 -40.02
C GLU A 57 -37.88 -2.76 -41.44
N TYR A 58 -36.76 -2.06 -41.59
CA TYR A 58 -36.25 -1.65 -42.90
C TYR A 58 -36.00 -2.86 -43.82
N TYR A 59 -35.32 -3.90 -43.32
CA TYR A 59 -35.00 -5.09 -44.12
C TYR A 59 -36.22 -5.90 -44.53
N ARG A 60 -37.28 -5.94 -43.70
CA ARG A 60 -38.57 -6.55 -44.09
C ARG A 60 -39.22 -5.83 -45.27
N ARG A 61 -39.02 -4.51 -45.45
CA ARG A 61 -39.61 -3.76 -46.57
C ARG A 61 -38.85 -3.94 -47.88
N VAL A 62 -37.53 -4.12 -47.82
CA VAL A 62 -36.65 -4.17 -49.00
C VAL A 62 -36.50 -5.58 -49.57
N LEU A 63 -36.41 -6.60 -48.72
CA LEU A 63 -36.21 -7.98 -49.19
C LEU A 63 -37.51 -8.62 -49.65
N LYS A 64 -37.46 -9.33 -50.78
CA LYS A 64 -38.60 -10.14 -51.27
C LYS A 64 -38.82 -11.40 -50.43
N ASN A 65 -37.77 -11.95 -49.81
CA ASN A 65 -37.84 -13.17 -49.02
C ASN A 65 -37.84 -12.88 -47.51
N GLN A 66 -39.03 -12.90 -46.91
CA GLN A 66 -39.24 -12.58 -45.50
C GLN A 66 -38.77 -13.67 -44.54
N ASP A 67 -38.69 -14.93 -45.01
CA ASP A 67 -38.28 -16.07 -44.17
C ASP A 67 -36.81 -16.01 -43.78
N VAL A 68 -36.00 -15.29 -44.55
CA VAL A 68 -34.58 -15.04 -44.23
C VAL A 68 -34.48 -14.04 -43.07
N VAL A 69 -35.29 -12.98 -43.09
CA VAL A 69 -35.30 -11.96 -42.03
C VAL A 69 -35.78 -12.53 -40.71
N LYS A 70 -36.86 -13.33 -40.72
CA LYS A 70 -37.36 -14.01 -39.50
C LYS A 70 -36.33 -14.96 -38.89
N ARG A 71 -35.60 -15.71 -39.73
CA ARG A 71 -34.54 -16.63 -39.24
C ARG A 71 -33.35 -15.86 -38.64
N ALA A 72 -32.96 -14.74 -39.23
CA ALA A 72 -31.90 -13.90 -38.71
C ALA A 72 -32.27 -13.26 -37.37
N GLU A 73 -33.52 -12.80 -37.23
CA GLU A 73 -34.05 -12.24 -35.98
C GLU A 73 -34.09 -13.30 -34.87
N SER A 74 -34.58 -14.51 -35.17
CA SER A 74 -34.54 -15.64 -34.22
C SER A 74 -33.10 -15.98 -33.81
N ALA A 75 -32.18 -16.10 -34.77
CA ALA A 75 -30.80 -16.43 -34.48
C ALA A 75 -30.09 -15.38 -33.61
N LEU A 76 -30.42 -14.09 -33.78
CA LEU A 76 -29.89 -13.02 -32.93
C LEU A 76 -30.49 -13.07 -31.51
N ALA A 77 -31.80 -13.35 -31.40
CA ALA A 77 -32.47 -13.50 -30.11
C ALA A 77 -32.00 -14.73 -29.31
N ASP A 78 -31.69 -15.82 -30.02
CA ASP A 78 -31.20 -17.06 -29.44
C ASP A 78 -29.70 -16.99 -29.06
N PHE A 79 -28.97 -16.01 -29.59
CA PHE A 79 -27.55 -15.83 -29.30
C PHE A 79 -27.34 -15.31 -27.87
N LYS A 80 -26.80 -16.18 -27.01
CA LYS A 80 -26.37 -15.82 -25.65
C LYS A 80 -24.85 -15.74 -25.62
N PRO A 81 -24.24 -14.56 -25.37
CA PRO A 81 -22.79 -14.47 -25.27
C PRO A 81 -22.27 -15.28 -24.08
N VAL A 82 -21.18 -16.00 -24.30
CA VAL A 82 -20.49 -16.75 -23.25
C VAL A 82 -19.87 -15.75 -22.28
N LYS A 83 -20.40 -15.71 -21.05
CA LYS A 83 -19.80 -14.93 -19.97
C LYS A 83 -18.55 -15.64 -19.49
N MET A 84 -17.44 -14.92 -19.38
CA MET A 84 -16.25 -15.45 -18.71
C MET A 84 -16.59 -15.76 -17.24
N ALA A 85 -16.22 -16.94 -16.76
CA ALA A 85 -16.34 -17.29 -15.35
C ALA A 85 -15.24 -16.55 -14.57
N LEU A 86 -15.67 -15.64 -13.68
CA LEU A 86 -14.79 -14.81 -12.86
C LEU A 86 -14.85 -15.16 -11.36
N ASP A 87 -15.59 -16.21 -11.00
CA ASP A 87 -15.93 -16.53 -9.61
C ASP A 87 -14.70 -16.92 -8.79
N ASP A 88 -13.77 -17.67 -9.39
CA ASP A 88 -12.52 -18.07 -8.73
C ASP A 88 -11.63 -16.86 -8.44
N GLN A 89 -11.52 -15.93 -9.39
CA GLN A 89 -10.75 -14.70 -9.24
C GLN A 89 -11.37 -13.80 -8.16
N LEU A 90 -12.70 -13.70 -8.12
CA LEU A 90 -13.43 -12.95 -7.09
C LEU A 90 -13.22 -13.57 -5.69
N ALA A 91 -13.20 -14.89 -5.58
CA ALA A 91 -12.93 -15.58 -4.32
C ALA A 91 -11.51 -15.30 -3.82
N VAL A 92 -10.52 -15.25 -4.71
CA VAL A 92 -9.14 -14.89 -4.38
C VAL A 92 -9.06 -13.43 -3.92
N ILE A 93 -9.71 -12.49 -4.62
CA ILE A 93 -9.75 -11.07 -4.25
C ILE A 93 -10.33 -10.89 -2.84
N SER A 94 -11.42 -11.58 -2.52
CA SER A 94 -12.04 -11.51 -1.18
C SER A 94 -11.08 -12.01 -0.08
N LYS A 95 -10.28 -13.04 -0.35
CA LYS A 95 -9.24 -13.49 0.60
C LYS A 95 -8.14 -12.45 0.79
N PHE A 96 -7.72 -11.77 -0.29
CA PHE A 96 -6.75 -10.67 -0.20
C PHE A 96 -7.29 -9.49 0.60
N GLU A 97 -8.55 -9.13 0.39
CA GLU A 97 -9.22 -8.04 1.12
C GLU A 97 -9.27 -8.31 2.61
N LYS A 98 -9.69 -9.50 3.04
CA LYS A 98 -9.71 -9.88 4.46
C LYS A 98 -8.33 -9.76 5.10
N LYS A 99 -7.31 -10.32 4.45
CA LYS A 99 -5.92 -10.22 4.94
C LYS A 99 -5.41 -8.79 4.98
N ALA A 100 -5.80 -7.95 4.03
CA ALA A 100 -5.41 -6.54 4.01
C ALA A 100 -6.06 -5.76 5.16
N ILE A 101 -7.34 -6.01 5.45
CA ILE A 101 -8.05 -5.41 6.58
C ILE A 101 -7.42 -5.85 7.90
N GLU A 102 -7.20 -7.15 8.09
CA GLU A 102 -6.55 -7.70 9.30
C GLU A 102 -5.18 -7.03 9.56
N LYS A 103 -4.34 -6.94 8.53
CA LYS A 103 -3.03 -6.26 8.64
C LYS A 103 -3.14 -4.77 8.93
N ALA A 104 -4.12 -4.09 8.32
CA ALA A 104 -4.33 -2.66 8.54
C ALA A 104 -4.77 -2.40 9.99
N GLU A 105 -5.66 -3.23 10.54
CA GLU A 105 -6.10 -3.15 11.93
C GLU A 105 -4.96 -3.45 12.92
N GLU A 106 -4.14 -4.47 12.64
CA GLU A 106 -2.96 -4.79 13.45
C GLU A 106 -1.96 -3.63 13.47
N THR A 107 -1.65 -3.06 12.31
CA THR A 107 -0.75 -1.90 12.19
C THR A 107 -1.32 -0.69 12.91
N ALA A 108 -2.63 -0.44 12.80
CA ALA A 108 -3.28 0.69 13.48
C ALA A 108 -3.15 0.58 15.00
N LYS A 109 -3.35 -0.63 15.56
CA LYS A 109 -3.17 -0.88 17.00
C LYS A 109 -1.73 -0.67 17.45
N GLN A 110 -0.76 -1.15 16.67
CA GLN A 110 0.66 -0.96 16.99
C GLN A 110 1.03 0.53 16.99
N VAL A 111 0.62 1.28 15.96
CA VAL A 111 0.88 2.72 15.86
C VAL A 111 0.22 3.48 17.02
N GLU A 112 -1.01 3.12 17.40
CA GLU A 112 -1.68 3.74 18.55
C GLU A 112 -0.93 3.50 19.87
N ALA A 113 -0.41 2.28 20.08
CA ALA A 113 0.41 1.95 21.24
C ALA A 113 1.71 2.76 21.27
N GLU A 114 2.44 2.84 20.14
CA GLU A 114 3.67 3.62 20.01
C GLU A 114 3.42 5.12 20.23
N VAL A 115 2.33 5.66 19.69
CA VAL A 115 1.95 7.07 19.91
C VAL A 115 1.64 7.34 21.38
N ASN A 116 1.00 6.41 22.08
CA ASN A 116 0.72 6.57 23.51
C ASN A 116 2.02 6.51 24.34
N ASP A 117 2.91 5.57 24.03
CA ASP A 117 4.21 5.45 24.70
C ASP A 117 5.09 6.69 24.49
N LEU A 118 5.14 7.22 23.26
CA LEU A 118 5.84 8.48 22.96
C LEU A 118 5.24 9.66 23.73
N LYS A 119 3.91 9.75 23.86
CA LYS A 119 3.26 10.78 24.68
C LYS A 119 3.61 10.65 26.16
N GLN A 120 3.66 9.44 26.68
CA GLN A 120 4.10 9.19 28.06
C GLN A 120 5.57 9.57 28.25
N THR A 121 6.42 9.23 27.28
CA THR A 121 7.83 9.61 27.27
C THR A 121 8.00 11.14 27.28
N ILE A 122 7.26 11.87 26.44
CA ILE A 122 7.26 13.34 26.45
C ILE A 122 6.84 13.87 27.82
N LYS A 123 5.75 13.34 28.40
CA LYS A 123 5.30 13.75 29.73
C LYS A 123 6.37 13.50 30.80
N ASN A 124 7.05 12.36 30.74
CA ASN A 124 8.14 12.03 31.65
C ASN A 124 9.34 12.98 31.47
N ILE A 125 9.66 13.40 30.24
CA ILE A 125 10.70 14.39 29.95
C ILE A 125 10.31 15.77 30.53
N GLU A 126 9.05 16.17 30.36
CA GLU A 126 8.55 17.46 30.87
C GLU A 126 8.46 17.52 32.40
N THR A 127 8.16 16.41 33.07
CA THR A 127 8.06 16.34 34.54
C THR A 127 9.35 15.87 35.21
N ALA A 128 10.36 15.45 34.44
CA ALA A 128 11.64 15.03 34.98
C ALA A 128 12.33 16.18 35.74
N ARG A 129 13.04 15.82 36.81
CA ARG A 129 13.88 16.77 37.54
C ARG A 129 14.94 17.37 36.59
N PRO A 130 15.26 18.66 36.70
CA PRO A 130 16.34 19.26 35.93
C PRO A 130 17.67 18.50 36.10
N VAL A 131 18.42 18.37 35.01
CA VAL A 131 19.67 17.60 34.98
C VAL A 131 20.69 18.07 36.01
N ASP A 132 20.71 19.37 36.30
CA ASP A 132 21.61 20.01 37.27
C ASP A 132 21.34 19.58 38.72
N GLN A 133 20.18 18.97 38.97
CA GLN A 133 19.81 18.46 40.28
C GLN A 133 20.07 16.95 40.40
N LEU A 134 20.49 16.21 39.36
CA LEU A 134 20.81 14.78 39.50
C LEU A 134 22.00 14.58 40.48
N THR A 135 21.77 13.86 41.58
CA THR A 135 22.81 13.51 42.57
C THR A 135 23.21 12.04 42.44
N TYR A 136 24.45 11.69 42.82
CA TYR A 136 25.10 10.37 42.69
C TYR A 136 24.27 9.16 43.15
N PHE A 137 23.27 9.35 44.02
CA PHE A 137 22.36 8.31 44.51
C PHE A 137 21.58 7.57 43.40
N ILE A 138 21.47 8.15 42.20
CA ILE A 138 20.80 7.52 41.04
C ILE A 138 21.59 6.30 40.50
N MET A 139 22.88 6.17 40.85
CA MET A 139 23.69 5.01 40.44
C MET A 139 23.21 3.69 41.06
N GLU A 140 22.41 3.72 42.13
CA GLU A 140 21.96 2.51 42.83
C GLU A 140 20.69 1.88 42.22
N HIS A 141 20.00 2.54 41.28
CA HIS A 141 18.70 2.08 40.74
C HIS A 141 18.71 1.75 39.24
N HIS A 142 19.83 1.92 38.55
CA HIS A 142 19.99 1.50 37.16
C HIS A 142 21.18 0.54 37.04
N SER A 143 20.89 -0.77 37.09
CA SER A 143 21.86 -1.88 37.05
C SER A 143 22.73 -1.98 35.78
N ASN A 144 22.55 -1.06 34.81
CA ASN A 144 23.28 -1.06 33.54
C ASN A 144 24.35 0.04 33.41
N LEU A 145 24.59 0.86 34.45
CA LEU A 145 25.55 1.99 34.39
C LEU A 145 26.95 1.66 34.94
N ASP A 146 27.18 0.51 35.57
CA ASP A 146 28.49 0.11 36.12
C ASP A 146 29.53 -0.33 35.07
N LEU A 147 29.16 -0.42 33.79
CA LEU A 147 30.04 -0.97 32.73
C LEU A 147 30.86 0.09 31.97
N PHE A 148 30.70 1.39 32.25
CA PHE A 148 31.34 2.45 31.45
C PHE A 148 32.50 3.20 32.14
N SER A 149 32.88 2.86 33.38
CA SER A 149 33.89 3.65 34.11
C SER A 149 35.35 3.16 34.00
N THR A 150 35.66 2.03 33.36
CA THR A 150 37.00 1.41 33.43
C THR A 150 37.94 1.69 32.23
N THR A 151 37.60 2.55 31.26
CA THR A 151 38.51 2.79 30.12
C THR A 151 38.62 4.24 29.63
N ILE A 152 38.76 5.22 30.52
CA ILE A 152 39.24 6.56 30.09
C ILE A 152 40.21 7.16 31.11
N TYR A 153 41.43 6.63 31.18
CA TYR A 153 42.62 7.38 31.59
C TYR A 153 43.84 6.84 30.83
N PRO A 154 44.32 7.51 29.76
CA PRO A 154 45.64 7.21 29.22
C PRO A 154 46.70 7.80 30.18
N ALA A 155 47.65 6.97 30.59
CA ALA A 155 48.80 7.38 31.36
C ALA A 155 49.62 8.45 30.62
N VAL A 156 49.61 9.69 31.10
CA VAL A 156 50.51 10.74 30.61
C VAL A 156 51.81 10.68 31.41
N SER A 157 52.77 9.97 30.82
CA SER A 157 54.21 10.08 31.08
C SER A 157 54.65 11.55 31.06
N HIS A 158 55.36 12.00 32.09
CA HIS A 158 56.28 13.14 32.04
C HIS A 158 57.61 12.74 32.67
N ALA A 159 58.65 12.78 31.85
CA ALA A 159 60.04 12.44 32.14
C ALA A 159 60.74 13.44 33.08
N PRO A 160 61.97 13.11 33.52
CA PRO A 160 63.05 14.05 33.22
C PRO A 160 64.29 13.40 32.58
N GLN A 161 64.69 14.01 31.45
CA GLN A 161 66.04 14.24 30.90
C GLN A 161 67.23 13.52 31.54
N VAL A 162 67.99 12.76 30.74
CA VAL A 162 69.46 12.72 30.81
C VAL A 162 70.02 12.72 29.39
N ILE A 163 70.84 13.74 29.11
CA ILE A 163 71.65 13.91 27.92
C ILE A 163 73.01 13.25 28.17
N SER A 164 73.42 12.34 27.28
CA SER A 164 74.80 11.89 27.03
C SER A 164 74.77 11.16 25.68
N ALA A 165 75.29 11.69 24.57
CA ALA A 165 76.71 11.79 24.20
C ALA A 165 77.45 10.45 24.39
N ASP A 166 77.55 9.64 23.33
CA ASP A 166 78.80 9.47 22.55
C ASP A 166 78.69 8.31 21.53
N GLU A 167 79.37 8.53 20.40
CA GLU A 167 79.91 7.63 19.34
C GLU A 167 79.05 6.51 18.71
#